data_AF-A0A2V2ZVC1-F1
#
_entry.id   AF-A0A2V2ZVC1-F1
#
_cell.length_a   1.000
_cell.length_b   1.000
_cell.length_c   1.000
_cell.angle_alpha   90.00
_cell.angle_beta   90.00
_cell.angle_gamma   90.00
#
_symmetry.space_group_name_H-M   'P 1'
#
loop_
_entity.id
_entity.type
_entity.pdbx_description
1 polymer ?
#
loop_
_entity_poly.entity_id
_entity_poly.type
_entity_poly.pdbx_seq_one_letter_code
_entity_poly.pdbx_strand_id
1 'polypeptide(L)'
;MYKAYCRVYQRIFKLVSPILPWREPKLIEGVNSLERLPDFIKTNAISRILIVTDSGIRSLGLMGGFLQGLQNRGIEFFIYDKTVPNPTIKNIEEALELYKNNHCQGIIAFGGGSPMDCAKGVGARVARPDRSISQMKGQFKIRKDIPPLFAVPTTAGTGSEATVAAVITDSRTHEKYAIIDLNLIPHYAVLNPLLTVKLPSHITAATGLDALTHAVEAYIGRSNTRETRK
;
A
#
# COMPACT_ATOMS: atom_id res chain seq x y z
N MET A 1 0.45 3.70 36.36
CA MET A 1 1.69 3.99 35.58
C MET A 1 1.50 3.91 34.06
N TYR A 2 0.87 2.85 33.51
CA TYR A 2 0.67 2.68 32.05
C TYR A 2 0.00 3.88 31.34
N LYS A 3 -1.09 4.42 31.89
CA LYS A 3 -1.78 5.59 31.31
C LYS A 3 -0.87 6.82 31.19
N ALA A 4 -0.04 7.08 32.20
CA ALA A 4 0.91 8.19 32.18
C ALA A 4 1.95 7.98 31.08
N TYR A 5 2.51 6.77 30.98
CA TYR A 5 3.42 6.37 29.90
C TYR A 5 2.79 6.61 28.51
N CYS A 6 1.58 6.13 28.26
CA CYS A 6 0.90 6.33 26.97
C CYS A 6 0.70 7.82 26.64
N ARG A 7 0.34 8.65 27.63
CA ARG A 7 0.14 10.10 27.41
C ARG A 7 1.45 10.82 27.15
N VAL A 8 2.52 10.46 27.85
CA VAL A 8 3.87 10.98 27.58
C VAL A 8 4.31 10.60 26.18
N TYR A 9 4.18 9.32 25.82
CA TYR A 9 4.49 8.82 24.48
C TYR A 9 3.72 9.57 23.38
N GLN A 10 2.40 9.74 23.52
CA GLN A 10 1.56 10.48 22.56
C GLN A 10 2.00 11.95 22.42
N ARG A 11 2.34 12.62 23.53
CA ARG A 11 2.82 14.01 23.50
C ARG A 11 4.16 14.14 22.80
N ILE A 12 5.11 13.25 23.12
CA ILE A 12 6.41 13.20 22.46
C ILE A 12 6.23 12.94 20.96
N PHE A 13 5.42 11.94 20.60
CA PHE A 13 5.18 11.62 19.20
C PHE A 13 4.53 12.78 18.44
N LYS A 14 3.59 13.51 19.05
CA LYS A 14 3.00 14.71 18.45
C LYS A 14 4.02 15.83 18.22
N LEU A 15 5.00 15.99 19.11
CA LEU A 15 6.06 16.98 18.97
C LEU A 15 7.09 16.58 17.90
N VAL A 16 7.39 15.28 17.81
CA VAL A 16 8.38 14.74 16.87
C VAL A 16 7.80 14.51 15.47
N SER A 17 6.51 14.22 15.35
CA SER A 17 5.87 13.92 14.07
C SER A 17 6.17 14.97 12.98
N PRO A 18 6.06 16.29 13.19
CA PRO A 18 6.34 17.29 12.15
C PRO A 18 7.76 17.27 11.59
N ILE A 19 8.75 16.71 12.31
CA ILE A 19 10.15 16.64 11.87
C ILE A 19 10.52 15.27 11.30
N LEU A 20 9.60 14.29 11.34
CA LEU A 20 9.83 13.01 10.69
C LEU A 20 9.82 13.20 9.16
N PRO A 21 10.64 12.43 8.41
CA PRO A 21 10.68 12.52 6.96
C PRO A 21 9.45 11.81 6.35
N TRP A 22 8.28 12.42 6.48
CA TRP A 22 7.08 11.96 5.78
C TRP A 22 7.31 12.10 4.28
N ARG A 23 7.15 11.00 3.57
CA ARG A 23 7.17 10.99 2.11
C ARG A 23 5.77 11.29 1.60
N GLU A 24 5.66 12.14 0.61
CA GLU A 24 4.46 12.21 -0.24
C GLU A 24 4.71 11.33 -1.48
N PRO A 25 3.80 10.39 -1.82
CA PRO A 25 3.92 9.61 -3.05
C PRO A 25 3.93 10.55 -4.26
N LYS A 26 4.77 10.26 -5.26
CA LYS A 26 4.70 10.99 -6.53
C LYS A 26 3.41 10.61 -7.26
N LEU A 27 2.55 11.59 -7.49
CA LEU A 27 1.24 11.37 -8.10
C LEU A 27 1.34 11.20 -9.63
N ILE A 28 0.64 10.19 -10.15
CA ILE A 28 0.39 9.98 -11.58
C ILE A 28 -1.13 9.96 -11.75
N GLU A 29 -1.70 11.09 -12.17
CA GLU A 29 -3.16 11.30 -12.09
C GLU A 29 -3.83 11.42 -13.46
N GLY A 30 -5.15 11.30 -13.47
CA GLY A 30 -5.99 11.48 -14.65
C GLY A 30 -6.24 10.19 -15.42
N VAL A 31 -7.07 10.29 -16.47
CA VAL A 31 -7.55 9.13 -17.25
C VAL A 31 -6.43 8.33 -17.92
N ASN A 32 -5.34 9.00 -18.30
CA ASN A 32 -4.17 8.39 -18.96
C ASN A 32 -3.06 7.99 -17.96
N SER A 33 -3.30 8.08 -16.64
CA SER A 33 -2.28 7.77 -15.62
C SER A 33 -1.73 6.36 -15.72
N LEU A 34 -2.61 5.39 -15.97
CA LEU A 34 -2.24 3.98 -16.04
C LEU A 34 -1.41 3.65 -17.29
N GLU A 35 -1.64 4.36 -18.40
CA GLU A 35 -0.89 4.20 -19.66
C GLU A 35 0.54 4.75 -19.57
N ARG A 36 0.73 5.78 -18.73
CA ARG A 36 2.03 6.41 -18.44
C ARG A 36 2.86 5.60 -17.44
N LEU A 37 2.22 4.81 -16.57
CA LEU A 37 2.90 4.06 -15.50
C LEU A 37 4.09 3.20 -15.99
N PRO A 38 4.00 2.45 -17.11
CA PRO A 38 5.15 1.70 -17.63
C PRO A 38 6.39 2.56 -17.94
N ASP A 39 6.22 3.80 -18.39
CA ASP A 39 7.36 4.71 -18.66
C ASP A 39 8.04 5.15 -17.37
N PHE A 40 7.25 5.38 -16.31
CA PHE A 40 7.80 5.63 -14.98
C PHE A 40 8.56 4.41 -14.45
N ILE A 41 8.02 3.20 -14.60
CA ILE A 41 8.72 1.96 -14.20
C ILE A 41 10.05 1.84 -14.94
N LYS A 42 10.07 2.09 -16.25
CA LYS A 42 11.30 2.05 -17.05
C LYS A 42 12.32 3.11 -16.62
N THR A 43 11.87 4.32 -16.29
CA THR A 43 12.73 5.41 -15.78
C THR A 43 13.40 5.05 -14.45
N ASN A 44 12.78 4.17 -13.64
CA ASN A 44 13.39 3.65 -12.42
C ASN A 44 14.34 2.45 -12.68
N ALA A 45 14.70 2.18 -13.94
CA ALA A 45 15.54 1.05 -14.35
C ALA A 45 15.02 -0.33 -13.92
N ILE A 46 13.69 -0.46 -13.79
CA ILE A 46 13.03 -1.72 -13.43
C ILE A 46 12.67 -2.48 -14.72
N SER A 47 13.13 -3.74 -14.82
CA SER A 47 12.80 -4.65 -15.92
C SER A 47 11.90 -5.82 -15.47
N ARG A 48 11.84 -6.12 -14.17
CA ARG A 48 11.02 -7.19 -13.61
C ARG A 48 10.19 -6.69 -12.43
N ILE A 49 8.88 -6.85 -12.49
CA ILE A 49 7.98 -6.30 -11.47
C ILE A 49 6.97 -7.32 -10.94
N LEU A 50 6.77 -7.32 -9.63
CA LEU A 50 5.68 -8.07 -9.00
C LEU A 50 4.41 -7.22 -9.01
N ILE A 51 3.30 -7.77 -9.46
CA ILE A 51 1.96 -7.18 -9.35
C ILE A 51 1.18 -7.94 -8.29
N VAL A 52 0.79 -7.26 -7.22
CA VAL A 52 -0.04 -7.79 -6.13
C VAL A 52 -1.47 -7.26 -6.30
N THR A 53 -2.43 -8.16 -6.41
CA THR A 53 -3.86 -7.89 -6.64
C THR A 53 -4.71 -8.94 -5.91
N ASP A 54 -6.03 -8.77 -5.95
CA ASP A 54 -6.98 -9.83 -5.61
C ASP A 54 -7.65 -10.44 -6.86
N SER A 55 -8.29 -11.59 -6.66
CA SER A 55 -8.96 -12.37 -7.71
C SER A 55 -10.16 -11.64 -8.31
N GLY A 56 -10.85 -10.81 -7.54
CA GLY A 56 -11.95 -9.99 -8.01
C GLY A 56 -11.46 -8.98 -9.05
N ILE A 57 -10.44 -8.20 -8.72
CA ILE A 57 -9.83 -7.24 -9.65
C ILE A 57 -9.21 -7.93 -10.86
N ARG A 58 -8.58 -9.10 -10.68
CA ARG A 58 -8.06 -9.92 -11.79
C ARG A 58 -9.17 -10.33 -12.76
N SER A 59 -10.31 -10.78 -12.24
CA SER A 59 -11.47 -11.22 -13.04
C SER A 59 -12.14 -10.08 -13.82
N LEU A 60 -12.05 -8.84 -13.33
CA LEU A 60 -12.61 -7.66 -13.99
C LEU A 60 -11.80 -7.21 -15.22
N GLY A 61 -10.62 -7.78 -15.46
CA GLY A 61 -9.80 -7.47 -16.64
C GLY A 61 -9.25 -6.04 -16.69
N LEU A 62 -9.28 -5.31 -15.56
CA LEU A 62 -8.91 -3.88 -15.49
C LEU A 62 -7.45 -3.60 -15.87
N MET A 63 -6.59 -4.61 -15.79
CA MET A 63 -5.15 -4.48 -16.04
C MET A 63 -4.77 -4.68 -17.52
N GLY A 64 -5.69 -5.05 -18.43
CA GLY A 64 -5.34 -5.52 -19.78
C GLY A 64 -4.42 -4.55 -20.57
N GLY A 65 -4.87 -3.31 -20.77
CA GLY A 65 -4.07 -2.29 -21.48
C GLY A 65 -2.76 -1.95 -20.77
N PHE A 66 -2.77 -1.99 -19.43
CA PHE A 66 -1.57 -1.78 -18.61
C PHE A 66 -0.52 -2.89 -18.81
N LEU A 67 -0.93 -4.16 -18.77
CA LEU A 67 -0.04 -5.30 -18.96
C LEU A 67 0.57 -5.31 -20.37
N GLN A 68 -0.22 -4.99 -21.40
CA GLN A 68 0.29 -4.79 -22.76
C GLN A 68 1.32 -3.65 -22.79
N GLY A 69 1.02 -2.56 -22.08
CA GLY A 69 1.92 -1.43 -21.90
C GLY A 69 3.27 -1.84 -21.31
N LEU A 70 3.29 -2.71 -20.30
CA LEU A 70 4.54 -3.25 -19.73
C LEU A 70 5.33 -4.08 -20.75
N GLN A 71 4.66 -5.00 -21.46
CA GLN A 71 5.30 -5.84 -22.48
C GLN A 71 5.95 -5.01 -23.59
N ASN A 72 5.25 -3.98 -24.07
CA ASN A 72 5.75 -3.11 -25.13
C ASN A 72 7.01 -2.33 -24.71
N ARG A 73 7.25 -2.11 -23.41
CA ARG A 73 8.49 -1.51 -22.87
C ARG A 73 9.54 -2.56 -22.45
N GLY A 74 9.30 -3.84 -22.74
CA GLY A 74 10.17 -4.95 -22.35
C GLY A 74 10.29 -5.10 -20.83
N ILE A 75 9.18 -4.87 -20.10
CA ILE A 75 9.11 -5.10 -18.66
C ILE A 75 8.38 -6.43 -18.43
N GLU A 76 9.10 -7.39 -17.87
CA GLU A 76 8.52 -8.65 -17.42
C GLU A 76 7.73 -8.42 -16.13
N PHE A 77 6.58 -9.08 -15.99
CA PHE A 77 5.75 -8.97 -14.80
C PHE A 77 5.27 -10.32 -14.31
N PHE A 78 5.09 -10.42 -12.99
CA PHE A 78 4.64 -11.61 -12.29
C PHE A 78 3.47 -11.24 -11.40
N ILE A 79 2.39 -12.01 -11.44
CA ILE A 79 1.13 -11.62 -10.81
C ILE A 79 0.83 -12.54 -9.64
N TYR A 80 0.64 -11.94 -8.47
CA TYR A 80 0.05 -12.56 -7.30
C TYR A 80 -1.37 -12.03 -7.12
N ASP A 81 -2.37 -12.89 -7.32
CA ASP A 81 -3.80 -12.53 -7.30
C ASP A 81 -4.61 -13.21 -6.18
N LYS A 82 -3.90 -13.80 -5.21
CA LYS A 82 -4.51 -14.57 -4.11
C LYS A 82 -4.71 -13.74 -2.84
N THR A 83 -4.53 -12.41 -2.89
CA THR A 83 -4.74 -11.56 -1.72
C THR A 83 -6.21 -11.61 -1.29
N VAL A 84 -6.42 -11.89 0.00
CA VAL A 84 -7.74 -11.90 0.63
C VAL A 84 -8.02 -10.59 1.38
N PRO A 85 -9.28 -10.25 1.69
CA PRO A 85 -9.60 -9.12 2.56
C PRO A 85 -8.89 -9.23 3.92
N ASN A 86 -8.24 -8.16 4.36
CA ASN A 86 -7.34 -8.15 5.53
C ASN A 86 -6.19 -9.16 5.37
N PRO A 87 -5.20 -8.84 4.51
CA PRO A 87 -4.23 -9.82 4.01
C PRO A 87 -3.51 -10.56 5.14
N THR A 88 -3.26 -11.84 4.91
CA THR A 88 -2.63 -12.70 5.90
C THR A 88 -1.10 -12.71 5.76
N ILE A 89 -0.40 -13.14 6.80
CA ILE A 89 1.05 -13.41 6.72
C ILE A 89 1.35 -14.38 5.56
N LYS A 90 0.50 -15.40 5.37
CA LYS A 90 0.64 -16.35 4.27
C LYS A 90 0.59 -15.66 2.91
N ASN A 91 -0.35 -14.72 2.71
CA ASN A 91 -0.42 -13.99 1.44
C ASN A 91 0.88 -13.23 1.14
N ILE A 92 1.46 -12.60 2.17
CA ILE A 92 2.70 -11.85 2.03
C ILE A 92 3.88 -12.77 1.69
N GLU A 93 4.04 -13.90 2.41
CA GLU A 93 5.17 -14.79 2.16
C GLU A 93 5.05 -15.49 0.79
N GLU A 94 3.86 -15.87 0.34
CA GLU A 94 3.64 -16.40 -1.02
C GLU A 94 3.99 -15.37 -2.12
N ALA A 95 3.56 -14.12 -1.95
CA ALA A 95 3.89 -13.03 -2.87
C ALA A 95 5.40 -12.71 -2.83
N LEU A 96 6.03 -12.80 -1.67
CA LEU A 96 7.47 -12.63 -1.48
C LEU A 96 8.27 -13.73 -2.18
N GLU A 97 7.83 -14.98 -2.13
CA GLU A 97 8.45 -16.08 -2.89
C GLU A 97 8.40 -15.79 -4.39
N LEU A 98 7.25 -15.33 -4.91
CA LEU A 98 7.12 -14.95 -6.31
C LEU A 98 8.05 -13.77 -6.67
N TYR A 99 8.16 -12.77 -5.79
CA TYR A 99 9.09 -11.65 -5.94
C TYR A 99 10.53 -12.14 -6.09
N LYS A 100 10.98 -13.02 -5.18
CA LYS A 100 12.35 -13.50 -5.09
C LYS A 100 12.70 -14.44 -6.24
N ASN A 101 11.87 -15.44 -6.52
CA ASN A 101 12.11 -16.46 -7.53
C ASN A 101 12.21 -15.87 -8.94
N ASN A 102 11.55 -14.74 -9.18
CA ASN A 102 11.58 -14.05 -10.47
C ASN A 102 12.51 -12.83 -10.48
N HIS A 103 13.27 -12.61 -9.40
CA HIS A 103 14.20 -11.47 -9.29
C HIS A 103 13.53 -10.12 -9.59
N CYS A 104 12.32 -9.92 -9.05
CA CYS A 104 11.62 -8.65 -9.17
C CYS A 104 12.42 -7.52 -8.51
N GLN A 105 12.30 -6.32 -9.06
CA GLN A 105 13.01 -5.11 -8.61
C GLN A 105 12.06 -4.03 -8.07
N GLY A 106 10.75 -4.22 -8.27
CA GLY A 106 9.71 -3.34 -7.79
C GLY A 106 8.40 -4.10 -7.57
N ILE A 107 7.44 -3.40 -6.98
CA ILE A 107 6.13 -3.94 -6.63
C ILE A 107 5.05 -2.97 -7.12
N ILE A 108 4.02 -3.49 -7.78
CA ILE A 108 2.78 -2.78 -8.06
C ILE A 108 1.71 -3.35 -7.14
N ALA A 109 1.10 -2.50 -6.33
CA ALA A 109 -0.12 -2.82 -5.63
C ALA A 109 -1.30 -2.37 -6.49
N PHE A 110 -2.06 -3.29 -7.08
CA PHE A 110 -3.20 -2.98 -7.94
C PHE A 110 -4.48 -3.49 -7.27
N GLY A 111 -5.34 -2.58 -6.80
CA GLY A 111 -6.57 -2.96 -6.10
C GLY A 111 -6.98 -1.99 -5.01
N GLY A 112 -7.76 -2.47 -4.05
CA GLY A 112 -8.09 -1.72 -2.83
C GLY A 112 -7.02 -1.83 -1.74
N GLY A 113 -7.39 -1.49 -0.50
CA GLY A 113 -6.46 -1.51 0.63
C GLY A 113 -5.83 -2.87 0.94
N SER A 114 -6.51 -3.99 0.67
CA SER A 114 -5.98 -5.33 0.99
C SER A 114 -4.79 -5.72 0.11
N PRO A 115 -4.85 -5.67 -1.24
CA PRO A 115 -3.67 -5.82 -2.09
C PRO A 115 -2.52 -4.86 -1.76
N MET A 116 -2.83 -3.61 -1.40
CA MET A 116 -1.83 -2.61 -1.01
C MET A 116 -1.11 -2.96 0.29
N ASP A 117 -1.85 -3.36 1.32
CA ASP A 117 -1.26 -3.78 2.59
C ASP A 117 -0.43 -5.05 2.43
N CYS A 118 -0.86 -5.97 1.56
CA CYS A 118 -0.10 -7.15 1.17
C CYS A 118 1.23 -6.76 0.49
N ALA A 119 1.18 -5.87 -0.50
CA ALA A 119 2.36 -5.37 -1.20
C ALA A 119 3.36 -4.63 -0.28
N LYS A 120 2.84 -3.81 0.65
CA LYS A 120 3.64 -3.16 1.70
C LYS A 120 4.33 -4.21 2.59
N GLY A 121 3.62 -5.27 2.96
CA GLY A 121 4.17 -6.41 3.68
C GLY A 121 5.30 -7.11 2.93
N VAL A 122 5.14 -7.34 1.61
CA VAL A 122 6.19 -7.90 0.75
C VAL A 122 7.42 -6.98 0.76
N GLY A 123 7.22 -5.67 0.55
CA GLY A 123 8.29 -4.67 0.60
C GLY A 123 9.04 -4.69 1.94
N ALA A 124 8.31 -4.77 3.05
CA ALA A 124 8.90 -4.89 4.39
C ALA A 124 9.78 -6.13 4.54
N ARG A 125 9.34 -7.28 4.01
CA ARG A 125 10.11 -8.54 4.06
C ARG A 125 11.32 -8.54 3.16
N VAL A 126 11.25 -7.87 2.01
CA VAL A 126 12.42 -7.65 1.16
C VAL A 126 13.45 -6.78 1.89
N ALA A 127 13.02 -5.71 2.56
CA ALA A 127 13.92 -4.82 3.32
C ALA A 127 14.49 -5.48 4.59
N ARG A 128 13.76 -6.42 5.20
CA ARG A 128 14.12 -7.13 6.43
C ARG A 128 14.01 -8.65 6.25
N PRO A 129 14.90 -9.29 5.47
CA PRO A 129 14.82 -10.72 5.18
C PRO A 129 14.87 -11.61 6.43
N ASP A 130 15.56 -11.15 7.48
CA ASP A 130 15.77 -11.91 8.72
C ASP A 130 14.66 -11.73 9.77
N ARG A 131 13.58 -11.00 9.43
CA ARG A 131 12.46 -10.74 10.35
C ARG A 131 11.14 -11.23 9.78
N SER A 132 10.39 -11.97 10.59
CA SER A 132 9.01 -12.31 10.24
C SER A 132 8.11 -11.07 10.27
N ILE A 133 6.97 -11.16 9.59
CA ILE A 133 5.92 -10.12 9.61
C ILE A 133 5.48 -9.80 11.06
N SER A 134 5.28 -10.83 11.89
CA SER A 134 4.90 -10.64 13.30
C SER A 134 5.96 -9.92 14.14
N GLN A 135 7.25 -10.10 13.84
CA GLN A 135 8.34 -9.37 14.51
C GLN A 135 8.39 -7.88 14.10
N MET A 136 7.72 -7.50 13.02
CA MET A 136 7.61 -6.12 12.55
C MET A 136 6.33 -5.42 12.99
N LYS A 137 5.46 -6.09 13.76
CA LYS A 137 4.27 -5.50 14.38
C LYS A 137 4.61 -4.22 15.17
N GLY A 138 3.77 -3.20 15.00
CA GLY A 138 3.91 -1.90 15.66
C GLY A 138 4.66 -0.87 14.83
N GLN A 139 5.28 0.10 15.50
CA GLN A 139 5.83 1.29 14.85
C GLN A 139 7.35 1.21 14.65
N PHE A 140 7.81 1.68 13.49
CA PHE A 140 9.22 1.87 13.14
C PHE A 140 10.07 0.60 13.34
N LYS A 141 9.61 -0.54 12.83
CA LYS A 141 10.36 -1.82 12.92
C LYS A 141 11.11 -2.18 11.63
N ILE A 142 10.77 -1.52 10.51
CA ILE A 142 11.41 -1.73 9.21
C ILE A 142 12.61 -0.79 9.08
N ARG A 143 12.44 0.54 9.18
CA ARG A 143 13.54 1.54 9.14
C ARG A 143 14.60 1.27 8.06
N LYS A 144 14.16 0.82 6.89
CA LYS A 144 14.98 0.47 5.72
C LYS A 144 14.13 0.69 4.49
N ASP A 145 14.76 1.18 3.43
CA ASP A 145 14.07 1.37 2.16
C ASP A 145 13.52 0.04 1.64
N ILE A 146 12.26 0.09 1.23
CA ILE A 146 11.60 -1.00 0.52
C ILE A 146 11.82 -0.82 -0.99
N PRO A 147 11.68 -1.88 -1.80
CA PRO A 147 11.68 -1.74 -3.25
C PRO A 147 10.67 -0.69 -3.73
N PRO A 148 10.91 -0.05 -4.90
CA PRO A 148 9.93 0.84 -5.52
C PRO A 148 8.53 0.25 -5.51
N LEU A 149 7.60 0.97 -4.88
CA LEU A 149 6.21 0.55 -4.68
C LEU A 149 5.31 1.53 -5.42
N PHE A 150 4.60 1.03 -6.44
CA PHE A 150 3.63 1.75 -7.23
C PHE A 150 2.23 1.33 -6.79
N ALA A 151 1.49 2.25 -6.19
CA ALA A 151 0.14 2.00 -5.70
C ALA A 151 -0.89 2.46 -6.73
N VAL A 152 -1.75 1.53 -7.17
CA VAL A 152 -2.81 1.77 -8.17
C VAL A 152 -4.16 1.46 -7.50
N PRO A 153 -4.75 2.44 -6.78
CA PRO A 153 -6.04 2.25 -6.12
C PRO A 153 -7.14 2.00 -7.14
N THR A 154 -7.96 0.98 -6.87
CA THR A 154 -9.22 0.72 -7.61
C THR A 154 -10.45 1.08 -6.80
N THR A 155 -10.28 1.57 -5.56
CA THR A 155 -11.34 2.01 -4.65
C THR A 155 -11.10 3.42 -4.16
N ALA A 156 -12.14 4.22 -3.99
CA ALA A 156 -12.05 5.58 -3.45
C ALA A 156 -12.39 5.59 -1.94
N GLY A 157 -11.47 5.06 -1.11
CA GLY A 157 -11.76 4.86 0.32
C GLY A 157 -10.54 4.88 1.24
N THR A 158 -9.74 3.81 1.19
CA THR A 158 -8.79 3.47 2.26
C THR A 158 -7.60 4.43 2.38
N GLY A 159 -7.22 5.10 1.30
CA GLY A 159 -6.02 5.94 1.23
C GLY A 159 -4.71 5.16 1.40
N SER A 160 -4.71 3.82 1.29
CA SER A 160 -3.51 3.02 1.53
C SER A 160 -2.38 3.33 0.53
N GLU A 161 -2.68 3.91 -0.63
CA GLU A 161 -1.72 4.51 -1.57
C GLU A 161 -0.86 5.64 -0.99
N ALA A 162 -1.28 6.25 0.12
CA ALA A 162 -0.62 7.40 0.75
C ALA A 162 -0.26 7.18 2.23
N THR A 163 -0.63 6.04 2.83
CA THR A 163 -0.45 5.82 4.27
C THR A 163 0.83 5.06 4.63
N VAL A 164 1.31 5.29 5.85
CA VAL A 164 2.44 4.57 6.49
C VAL A 164 2.10 3.17 7.00
N ALA A 165 0.83 2.79 6.97
CA ALA A 165 0.33 1.60 7.63
C ALA A 165 0.10 0.46 6.63
N ALA A 166 0.37 -0.76 7.08
CA ALA A 166 -0.14 -1.99 6.50
C ALA A 166 -0.84 -2.78 7.60
N VAL A 167 -2.10 -3.17 7.39
CA VAL A 167 -2.90 -3.89 8.38
C VAL A 167 -2.97 -5.37 8.00
N ILE A 168 -2.37 -6.22 8.84
CA ILE A 168 -2.15 -7.63 8.55
C ILE A 168 -2.90 -8.49 9.57
N THR A 169 -3.42 -9.62 9.09
CA THR A 169 -4.05 -10.65 9.91
C THR A 169 -3.09 -11.82 10.12
N ASP A 170 -2.85 -12.21 11.37
CA ASP A 170 -2.21 -13.48 11.69
C ASP A 170 -3.29 -14.56 11.82
N SER A 171 -3.38 -15.42 10.80
CA SER A 171 -4.38 -16.49 10.75
C SER A 171 -4.23 -17.53 11.87
N ARG A 172 -3.06 -17.63 12.52
CA ARG A 172 -2.84 -18.58 13.61
C ARG A 172 -3.36 -18.06 14.95
N THR A 173 -3.21 -16.77 15.20
CA THR A 173 -3.62 -16.13 16.45
C THR A 173 -4.95 -15.39 16.32
N HIS A 174 -5.48 -15.26 15.10
CA HIS A 174 -6.62 -14.43 14.72
C HIS A 174 -6.44 -12.94 15.07
N GLU A 175 -5.21 -12.51 15.34
CA GLU A 175 -4.91 -11.13 15.66
C GLU A 175 -4.78 -10.31 14.37
N LYS A 176 -5.49 -9.17 14.33
CA LYS A 176 -5.31 -8.12 13.33
C LYS A 176 -4.44 -7.01 13.92
N TYR A 177 -3.30 -6.71 13.28
CA TYR A 177 -2.39 -5.67 13.76
C TYR A 177 -1.82 -4.83 12.62
N ALA A 178 -1.35 -3.64 12.97
CA ALA A 178 -0.70 -2.73 12.04
C ALA A 178 0.84 -2.83 12.12
N ILE A 179 1.47 -2.76 10.96
CA ILE A 179 2.87 -2.36 10.81
C ILE A 179 2.86 -0.91 10.34
N ILE A 180 3.54 -0.03 11.07
CA ILE A 180 3.57 1.40 10.78
C ILE A 180 5.02 1.82 10.61
N ASP A 181 5.40 2.23 9.41
CA ASP A 181 6.76 2.69 9.13
C ASP A 181 6.76 3.70 7.98
N LEU A 182 7.65 4.69 8.02
CA LEU A 182 7.72 5.72 6.97
C LEU A 182 8.12 5.12 5.63
N ASN A 183 8.91 4.03 5.66
CA ASN A 183 9.31 3.33 4.45
C ASN A 183 8.15 2.58 3.78
N LEU A 184 6.98 2.42 4.42
CA LEU A 184 5.81 1.78 3.81
C LEU A 184 4.98 2.71 2.93
N ILE A 185 5.23 4.02 2.96
CA ILE A 185 4.55 4.96 2.08
C ILE A 185 4.96 4.62 0.63
N PRO A 186 4.00 4.35 -0.27
CA PRO A 186 4.29 4.10 -1.66
C PRO A 186 5.13 5.20 -2.30
N HIS A 187 5.98 4.82 -3.24
CA HIS A 187 6.82 5.77 -3.97
C HIS A 187 6.00 6.56 -4.99
N TYR A 188 4.99 5.90 -5.56
CA TYR A 188 4.08 6.46 -6.54
C TYR A 188 2.64 6.08 -6.20
N ALA A 189 1.71 7.01 -6.41
CA ALA A 189 0.28 6.75 -6.38
C ALA A 189 -0.33 7.08 -7.75
N VAL A 190 -1.03 6.11 -8.34
CA VAL A 190 -1.56 6.17 -9.71
C VAL A 190 -3.07 6.31 -9.64
N LEU A 191 -3.54 7.56 -9.66
CA LEU A 191 -4.95 7.89 -9.45
C LEU A 191 -5.66 7.95 -10.80
N ASN A 192 -6.17 6.78 -11.23
CA ASN A 192 -6.98 6.67 -12.45
C ASN A 192 -8.47 6.56 -12.10
N PRO A 193 -9.31 7.58 -12.39
CA PRO A 193 -10.73 7.53 -12.05
C PRO A 193 -11.47 6.40 -12.77
N LEU A 194 -11.03 5.99 -13.97
CA LEU A 194 -11.67 4.92 -14.74
C LEU A 194 -11.61 3.56 -14.06
N LEU A 195 -10.65 3.34 -13.15
CA LEU A 195 -10.54 2.12 -12.36
C LEU A 195 -11.61 2.00 -11.26
N THR A 196 -12.31 3.09 -10.96
CA THR A 196 -13.35 3.13 -9.92
C THR A 196 -14.78 3.06 -10.49
N VAL A 197 -14.95 3.37 -11.79
CA VAL A 197 -16.28 3.50 -12.43
C VAL A 197 -17.08 2.20 -12.44
N LYS A 198 -16.41 1.06 -12.58
CA LYS A 198 -17.05 -0.27 -12.67
C LYS A 198 -17.21 -0.97 -11.32
N LEU A 199 -16.92 -0.30 -10.20
CA LEU A 199 -17.13 -0.88 -8.89
C LEU A 199 -18.64 -1.14 -8.66
N PRO A 200 -19.00 -2.26 -8.01
CA PRO A 200 -20.36 -2.46 -7.54
C PRO A 200 -20.81 -1.29 -6.65
N SER A 201 -22.08 -0.89 -6.76
CA SER A 201 -22.64 0.26 -6.04
C SER A 201 -22.42 0.19 -4.52
N HIS A 202 -22.59 -1.00 -3.94
CA HIS A 202 -22.38 -1.22 -2.50
C HIS A 202 -20.90 -1.05 -2.08
N ILE A 203 -19.93 -1.41 -2.92
CA ILE A 203 -18.50 -1.18 -2.65
C ILE A 203 -18.19 0.30 -2.73
N THR A 204 -18.73 1.00 -3.72
CA THR A 204 -18.59 2.47 -3.86
C THR A 204 -19.16 3.18 -2.62
N ALA A 205 -20.35 2.82 -2.18
CA ALA A 205 -20.97 3.41 -0.98
C ALA A 205 -20.15 3.14 0.28
N ALA A 206 -19.72 1.89 0.51
CA ALA A 206 -18.93 1.52 1.67
C ALA A 206 -17.59 2.25 1.72
N THR A 207 -16.85 2.28 0.60
CA THR A 207 -15.55 2.94 0.52
C THR A 207 -15.65 4.46 0.57
N GLY A 208 -16.71 5.06 0.02
CA GLY A 208 -16.98 6.48 0.17
C GLY A 208 -17.26 6.89 1.63
N LEU A 209 -18.02 6.07 2.36
CA LEU A 209 -18.25 6.29 3.80
C LEU A 209 -16.97 6.09 4.63
N ASP A 210 -16.10 5.15 4.24
CA ASP A 210 -14.78 4.96 4.84
C ASP A 210 -13.91 6.22 4.67
N ALA A 211 -13.82 6.76 3.44
CA ALA A 211 -13.11 8.01 3.17
C ALA A 211 -13.67 9.20 3.98
N LEU A 212 -15.00 9.32 4.06
CA LEU A 212 -15.65 10.35 4.87
C LEU A 212 -15.31 10.18 6.36
N THR A 213 -15.32 8.95 6.87
CA THR A 213 -14.96 8.64 8.25
C THR A 213 -13.52 9.06 8.53
N HIS A 214 -12.58 8.72 7.65
CA HIS A 214 -11.19 9.16 7.75
C HIS A 214 -11.07 10.69 7.80
N ALA A 215 -11.79 11.41 6.93
CA ALA A 215 -11.76 12.87 6.91
C ALA A 215 -12.30 13.48 8.22
N VAL A 216 -13.43 12.98 8.72
CA VAL A 216 -14.04 13.44 9.98
C VAL A 216 -13.13 13.13 11.17
N GLU A 217 -12.62 11.90 11.29
CA GLU A 217 -11.73 11.49 12.38
C GLU A 217 -10.42 12.27 12.38
N ALA A 218 -9.85 12.52 11.20
CA ALA A 218 -8.68 13.37 11.04
C ALA A 218 -8.98 14.81 11.47
N TYR A 219 -10.12 15.36 11.06
CA TYR A 219 -10.50 16.74 11.38
C TYR A 219 -10.73 16.95 12.89
N ILE A 220 -11.48 16.06 13.55
CA ILE A 220 -11.75 16.16 15.01
C ILE A 220 -10.61 15.61 15.88
N GLY A 221 -9.59 15.04 15.25
CA GLY A 221 -8.43 14.45 15.90
C GLY A 221 -7.63 15.43 16.76
N ARG A 222 -6.88 14.90 17.73
CA ARG A 222 -6.00 15.71 18.61
C ARG A 222 -4.54 15.74 18.15
N SER A 223 -4.24 15.09 17.02
CA SER A 223 -2.88 14.90 16.48
C SER A 223 -2.67 15.60 15.15
N ASN A 224 -3.47 16.61 14.84
CA ASN A 224 -3.49 17.28 13.54
C ASN A 224 -2.27 18.21 13.37
N THR A 225 -1.78 18.31 12.14
CA THR A 225 -0.77 19.28 11.71
C THR A 225 -1.45 20.59 11.29
N ARG A 226 -0.68 21.59 10.83
CA ARG A 226 -1.27 22.81 10.26
C ARG A 226 -2.05 22.53 8.98
N GLU A 227 -1.66 21.51 8.22
CA GLU A 227 -2.29 21.12 6.95
C GLU A 227 -3.61 20.39 7.18
N THR A 228 -3.68 19.51 8.18
CA THR A 228 -4.90 18.72 8.48
C THR A 228 -5.90 19.42 9.40
N ARG A 229 -5.71 20.71 9.69
CA ARG A 229 -6.63 21.57 10.48
C ARG A 229 -7.51 22.49 9.62
N LYS A 230 -7.24 22.57 8.32
CA LYS A 230 -7.93 23.46 7.40
C LYS A 230 -9.20 22.82 6.86
#